data_AF-A0A8S2FLW7-F1
#
_entry.id   AF-A0A8S2FLW7-F1
#
_cell.length_a   1.000
_cell.length_b   1.000
_cell.length_c   1.000
_cell.angle_alpha   90.00
_cell.angle_beta   90.00
_cell.angle_gamma   90.00
#
_symmetry.space_group_name_H-M   'P 1'
#
loop_
_entity.id
_entity.type
_entity.pdbx_description
1 polymer ?
#
loop_
_entity_poly.entity_id
_entity_poly.type
_entity_poly.pdbx_seq_one_letter_code
_entity_poly.pdbx_strand_id
1 'polypeptide(L)'
;RGRSNMLSDFLVMHNSGPFFQLSPAEYKKALRKYPELEEEQDIDYIERSASASMHVGFDAYFDNSTILTQFERLFKLLEFKEVFNNHKIEIIVDNARTHSARAYSLSNFGKGVSTRCPVDQLQWIDDKGATQSLSCYFQQGSNRGKSKGLFEIAVELNCNPSPKSKLRELQQLLAHHPAFQNVVLLS
;
A
#
# COMPACT_ATOMS: atom_id res chain seq x y z
N ARG A 1 15.96 27.62 -15.90
CA ARG A 1 15.65 26.41 -15.10
C ARG A 1 14.37 25.81 -15.66
N GLY A 2 14.44 24.61 -16.24
CA GLY A 2 13.26 23.92 -16.78
C GLY A 2 12.42 23.30 -15.65
N ARG A 3 11.11 23.14 -15.91
CA ARG A 3 10.19 22.34 -15.10
C ARG A 3 9.76 21.16 -15.95
N SER A 4 9.93 19.95 -15.44
CA SER A 4 9.47 18.72 -16.09
C SER A 4 8.47 18.04 -15.18
N ASN A 5 7.30 17.73 -15.71
CA ASN A 5 6.27 16.97 -14.99
C ASN A 5 6.38 15.51 -15.47
N MET A 6 6.56 14.59 -14.52
CA MET A 6 6.47 13.16 -14.81
C MET A 6 5.12 12.68 -14.27
N LEU A 7 4.22 12.30 -15.19
CA LEU A 7 2.96 11.67 -14.83
C LEU A 7 3.23 10.18 -14.62
N SER A 8 3.04 9.72 -13.39
CA SER A 8 3.08 8.30 -13.04
C SER A 8 1.72 7.69 -13.39
N ASP A 9 1.39 7.61 -14.67
CA ASP A 9 0.38 6.65 -15.11
C ASP A 9 1.10 5.30 -14.98
N PHE A 10 0.77 4.59 -13.90
CA PHE A 10 1.41 3.41 -13.31
C PHE A 10 2.62 2.88 -14.07
N LEU A 11 3.77 2.75 -13.40
CA LEU A 11 5.03 2.15 -13.86
C LEU A 11 4.91 0.68 -14.35
N VAL A 12 3.70 0.22 -14.66
CA VAL A 12 3.32 -0.95 -15.41
C VAL A 12 3.31 -0.62 -16.91
N MET A 13 3.62 -1.60 -17.75
CA MET A 13 3.66 -1.44 -19.20
C MET A 13 2.37 -0.83 -19.77
N HIS A 14 2.48 0.37 -20.35
CA HIS A 14 1.42 0.99 -21.17
C HIS A 14 1.65 0.66 -22.65
N ASN A 15 0.59 0.59 -23.46
CA ASN A 15 0.69 0.34 -24.91
C ASN A 15 1.56 1.35 -25.67
N SER A 16 1.88 2.48 -25.03
CA SER A 16 2.75 3.54 -25.57
C SER A 16 4.24 3.31 -25.29
N GLY A 17 4.61 2.24 -24.60
CA GLY A 17 5.98 1.93 -24.19
C GLY A 17 6.35 2.55 -22.83
N PRO A 18 7.59 2.34 -22.36
CA PRO A 18 8.06 2.89 -21.09
C PRO A 18 8.13 4.42 -21.17
N PHE A 19 7.44 5.12 -20.27
CA PHE A 19 7.48 6.58 -20.18
C PHE A 19 8.88 7.13 -19.84
N PHE A 20 9.73 6.30 -19.24
CA PHE A 20 11.08 6.64 -18.85
C PHE A 20 12.05 5.51 -19.20
N GLN A 21 13.14 5.83 -19.91
CA GLN A 21 14.21 4.87 -20.18
C GLN A 21 15.54 5.60 -20.30
N LEU A 22 16.61 5.01 -19.75
CA LEU A 22 17.98 5.47 -19.97
C LEU A 22 18.51 4.99 -21.33
N SER A 23 19.33 5.83 -21.97
CA SER A 23 20.18 5.39 -23.07
C SER A 23 21.21 4.37 -22.56
N PRO A 24 21.81 3.54 -23.43
CA PRO A 24 22.82 2.57 -23.03
C PRO A 24 24.02 3.21 -22.31
N ALA A 25 24.43 4.41 -22.73
CA ALA A 25 25.51 5.15 -22.11
C ALA A 25 25.16 5.66 -20.71
N GLU A 26 23.95 6.20 -20.52
CA GLU A 26 23.42 6.62 -19.21
C GLU A 26 23.29 5.41 -18.27
N TYR A 27 22.75 4.29 -18.75
CA TYR A 27 22.58 3.09 -17.94
C TYR A 27 23.92 2.48 -17.51
N LYS A 28 24.91 2.47 -18.40
CA LYS A 28 26.28 2.04 -18.04
C LYS A 28 26.88 2.88 -16.92
N LYS A 29 26.55 4.18 -16.85
CA LYS A 29 26.95 5.04 -15.72
C LYS A 29 26.16 4.67 -14.46
N ALA A 30 24.86 4.40 -14.58
CA ALA A 30 24.01 3.96 -13.48
C ALA A 30 24.52 2.67 -12.82
N LEU A 31 24.85 1.65 -13.61
CA LEU A 31 25.37 0.37 -13.12
C LEU A 31 26.69 0.47 -12.35
N ARG A 32 27.52 1.49 -12.64
CA ARG A 32 28.76 1.72 -11.87
C ARG A 32 28.49 2.17 -10.44
N LYS A 33 27.35 2.84 -10.20
CA LYS A 33 26.96 3.37 -8.89
C LYS A 33 25.96 2.43 -8.18
N TYR A 34 25.07 1.83 -8.95
CA TYR A 34 23.99 0.96 -8.51
C TYR A 34 24.05 -0.38 -9.28
N PRO A 35 25.00 -1.27 -8.95
CA PRO A 35 25.13 -2.56 -9.62
C PRO A 35 23.88 -3.45 -9.44
N GLU A 36 23.12 -3.25 -8.36
CA GLU A 36 21.88 -3.98 -8.08
C GLU A 36 20.76 -3.73 -9.10
N LEU A 37 20.93 -2.76 -10.00
CA LEU A 37 19.99 -2.51 -11.09
C LEU A 37 20.00 -3.63 -12.16
N GLU A 38 21.08 -4.40 -12.23
CA GLU A 38 21.29 -5.55 -13.12
C GLU A 38 20.98 -6.90 -12.44
N GLU A 39 20.81 -6.92 -11.12
CA GLU A 39 20.42 -8.14 -10.39
C GLU A 39 19.01 -8.58 -10.81
N GLU A 40 18.80 -9.90 -10.91
CA GLU A 40 17.47 -10.48 -11.08
C GLU A 40 16.60 -10.08 -9.89
N GLN A 41 15.53 -9.32 -10.17
CA GLN A 41 14.52 -8.96 -9.19
C GLN A 41 13.26 -9.79 -9.46
N ASP A 42 12.43 -9.98 -8.45
CA ASP A 42 11.12 -10.63 -8.57
C ASP A 42 10.17 -9.89 -9.55
N ILE A 43 10.52 -8.66 -9.91
CA ILE A 43 9.81 -7.81 -10.86
C ILE A 43 10.56 -7.83 -12.18
N ASP A 44 9.89 -8.27 -13.25
CA ASP A 44 10.41 -8.18 -14.60
C ASP A 44 10.39 -6.72 -15.06
N TYR A 45 11.57 -6.10 -15.18
CA TYR A 45 11.71 -4.70 -15.58
C TYR A 45 12.02 -4.60 -17.06
N ILE A 46 11.40 -3.63 -17.72
CA ILE A 46 11.82 -3.20 -19.05
C ILE A 46 13.27 -2.71 -18.95
N GLU A 47 14.10 -3.20 -19.86
CA GLU A 47 15.53 -2.91 -19.91
C GLU A 47 15.80 -1.39 -19.80
N ARG A 48 16.70 -1.00 -18.87
CA ARG A 48 17.10 0.40 -18.65
C ARG A 48 15.96 1.34 -18.20
N SER A 49 14.87 0.77 -17.71
CA SER A 49 13.69 1.50 -17.24
C SER A 49 13.37 1.17 -15.78
N ALA A 50 12.51 2.01 -15.19
CA ALA A 50 11.80 1.69 -13.95
C ALA A 50 10.40 1.08 -14.20
N SER A 51 10.00 0.97 -15.48
CA SER A 51 8.75 0.33 -15.87
C SER A 51 8.87 -1.20 -15.78
N ALA A 52 7.93 -1.84 -15.10
CA ALA A 52 7.79 -3.29 -15.06
C ALA A 52 6.99 -3.80 -16.27
N SER A 53 7.45 -4.89 -16.89
CA SER A 53 6.78 -5.62 -17.99
C SER A 53 5.64 -6.50 -17.49
N MET A 54 4.78 -5.96 -16.63
CA MET A 54 3.64 -6.70 -16.08
C MET A 54 2.36 -6.42 -16.87
N HIS A 55 1.54 -7.45 -17.08
CA HIS A 55 0.22 -7.34 -17.69
C HIS A 55 -0.86 -7.20 -16.62
N VAL A 56 -1.42 -6.00 -16.47
CA VAL A 56 -2.55 -5.74 -15.57
C VAL A 56 -3.71 -6.67 -15.92
N GLY A 57 -4.13 -7.50 -14.96
CA GLY A 57 -5.21 -8.48 -15.12
C GLY A 57 -4.78 -9.93 -15.39
N PHE A 58 -3.49 -10.18 -15.64
CA PHE A 58 -2.91 -11.52 -15.79
C PHE A 58 -1.80 -11.79 -14.77
N ASP A 59 -0.91 -10.82 -14.56
CA ASP A 59 0.20 -10.93 -13.61
C ASP A 59 -0.22 -10.38 -12.24
N ALA A 60 0.15 -11.08 -11.17
CA ALA A 60 -0.39 -10.89 -9.83
C ALA A 60 -0.24 -9.46 -9.28
N TYR A 61 -1.27 -9.05 -8.55
CA TYR A 61 -1.36 -8.00 -7.53
C TYR A 61 -0.10 -7.13 -7.30
N PHE A 62 -0.18 -5.85 -7.68
CA PHE A 62 0.77 -4.84 -7.21
C PHE A 62 0.56 -4.61 -5.72
N ASP A 63 1.58 -4.80 -4.89
CA ASP A 63 1.54 -4.41 -3.49
C ASP A 63 2.34 -3.12 -3.26
N ASN A 64 2.19 -2.53 -2.07
CA ASN A 64 2.90 -1.30 -1.72
C ASN A 64 4.43 -1.48 -1.77
N SER A 65 4.92 -2.69 -1.50
CA SER A 65 6.36 -2.95 -1.51
C SER A 65 6.92 -2.88 -2.92
N THR A 66 6.23 -3.48 -3.89
CA THR A 66 6.53 -3.42 -5.32
C THR A 66 6.57 -1.98 -5.83
N ILE A 67 5.58 -1.17 -5.47
CA ILE A 67 5.53 0.26 -5.86
C ILE A 67 6.71 1.02 -5.31
N LEU A 68 7.03 0.84 -4.02
CA LEU A 68 8.14 1.54 -3.40
C LEU A 68 9.47 1.16 -4.06
N THR A 69 9.68 -0.12 -4.37
CA THR A 69 10.86 -0.59 -5.10
C THR A 69 10.97 0.03 -6.50
N GLN A 70 9.84 0.19 -7.21
CA GLN A 70 9.83 0.85 -8.52
C GLN A 70 10.14 2.34 -8.44
N PHE A 71 9.61 3.05 -7.42
CA PHE A 71 9.99 4.45 -7.16
C PHE A 71 11.47 4.57 -6.82
N GLU A 72 12.00 3.68 -5.98
CA GLU A 72 13.41 3.67 -5.65
C GLU A 72 14.27 3.47 -6.91
N ARG A 73 13.91 2.49 -7.75
CA ARG A 73 14.57 2.26 -9.04
C ARG A 73 14.49 3.51 -9.93
N LEU A 74 13.32 4.14 -10.05
CA LEU A 74 13.12 5.36 -10.83
C LEU A 74 14.04 6.49 -10.34
N PHE A 75 14.13 6.71 -9.03
CA PHE A 75 14.99 7.75 -8.47
C PHE A 75 16.47 7.49 -8.74
N LYS A 76 16.93 6.22 -8.62
CA LYS A 76 18.29 5.83 -8.98
C LYS A 76 18.59 6.13 -10.45
N LEU A 77 17.66 5.81 -11.36
CA LEU A 77 17.85 6.05 -12.78
C LEU A 77 17.77 7.53 -13.17
N LEU A 78 16.90 8.32 -12.52
CA LEU A 78 16.72 9.76 -12.79
C LEU A 78 18.01 10.56 -12.62
N GLU A 79 18.90 10.16 -11.72
CA GLU A 79 20.22 10.79 -11.53
C GLU A 79 21.07 10.79 -12.80
N PHE A 80 20.88 9.81 -13.68
CA PHE A 80 21.69 9.62 -14.87
C PHE A 80 21.03 10.12 -16.15
N LYS A 81 19.76 10.57 -16.08
CA LYS A 81 19.03 11.04 -17.26
C LYS A 81 19.47 12.46 -17.62
N GLU A 82 20.32 12.58 -18.63
CA GLU A 82 21.00 13.85 -18.96
C GLU A 82 20.01 14.97 -19.31
N VAL A 83 18.91 14.62 -19.99
CA VAL A 83 17.84 15.58 -20.35
C VAL A 83 17.07 16.16 -19.16
N PHE A 84 17.17 15.54 -17.98
CA PHE A 84 16.55 16.04 -16.74
C PHE A 84 17.58 16.60 -15.76
N ASN A 85 18.85 16.67 -16.16
CA ASN A 85 19.89 17.21 -15.30
C ASN A 85 19.58 18.67 -14.92
N ASN A 86 19.69 19.00 -13.63
CA ASN A 86 19.34 20.30 -13.05
C ASN A 86 17.87 20.72 -13.19
N HIS A 87 16.96 19.79 -13.50
CA HIS A 87 15.53 20.05 -13.47
C HIS A 87 14.98 19.86 -12.06
N LYS A 88 13.96 20.66 -11.69
CA LYS A 88 13.12 20.34 -10.54
C LYS A 88 12.11 19.29 -11.01
N ILE A 89 12.22 18.10 -10.43
CA ILE A 89 11.31 16.98 -10.71
C ILE A 89 10.17 17.07 -9.70
N GLU A 90 8.94 17.05 -10.22
CA GLU A 90 7.72 16.98 -9.43
C GLU A 90 7.01 15.69 -9.81
N ILE A 91 6.75 14.87 -8.78
CA ILE A 91 6.03 13.62 -8.94
C ILE A 91 4.60 13.87 -8.52
N ILE A 92 3.69 13.67 -9.47
CA ILE A 92 2.26 13.72 -9.23
C ILE A 92 1.80 12.28 -9.24
N VAL A 93 1.42 11.81 -8.06
CA VAL A 93 0.71 10.53 -7.90
C VAL A 93 -0.78 10.83 -7.90
N ASP A 94 -1.56 10.02 -8.60
CA ASP A 94 -2.99 10.08 -8.44
C ASP A 94 -3.36 9.60 -7.01
N ASN A 95 -4.54 9.99 -6.55
CA ASN A 95 -5.09 9.44 -5.31
C ASN A 95 -5.83 8.13 -5.63
N ALA A 96 -5.28 7.31 -6.54
CA ALA A 96 -5.86 6.01 -6.81
C ALA A 96 -5.89 5.23 -5.50
N ARG A 97 -7.07 4.70 -5.18
CA ARG A 97 -7.29 3.85 -4.01
C ARG A 97 -6.68 2.45 -4.14
N THR A 98 -5.85 2.23 -5.15
CA THR A 98 -4.86 1.15 -5.14
C THR A 98 -3.72 1.69 -4.28
N HIS A 99 -3.61 1.50 -2.97
CA HIS A 99 -3.40 0.23 -2.25
C HIS A 99 -3.62 0.46 -0.73
N SER A 100 -4.70 1.16 -0.37
CA SER A 100 -5.10 1.33 1.03
C SER A 100 -5.97 0.19 1.53
N ALA A 101 -5.67 -1.06 1.14
CA ALA A 101 -5.98 -2.18 2.03
C ALA A 101 -5.08 -1.97 3.26
N ARG A 102 -5.53 -1.13 4.19
CA ARG A 102 -4.86 -0.95 5.48
C ARG A 102 -4.93 -2.30 6.16
N ALA A 103 -3.87 -3.10 6.00
CA ALA A 103 -3.71 -4.35 6.70
C ALA A 103 -3.52 -4.00 8.19
N TYR A 104 -4.62 -3.94 8.92
CA TYR A 104 -4.59 -3.71 10.34
C TYR A 104 -4.12 -4.98 11.01
N SER A 105 -2.83 -5.03 11.39
CA SER A 105 -2.37 -6.15 12.20
C SER A 105 -3.15 -6.16 13.52
N LEU A 106 -3.85 -7.26 13.79
CA LEU A 106 -4.54 -7.51 15.05
C LEU A 106 -3.58 -7.53 16.25
N SER A 107 -2.27 -7.69 16.02
CA SER A 107 -1.24 -7.54 17.07
C SER A 107 -1.06 -6.10 17.56
N ASN A 108 -1.53 -5.12 16.80
CA ASN A 108 -1.43 -3.70 17.15
C ASN A 108 -2.57 -3.21 18.04
N PHE A 109 -3.59 -4.05 18.29
CA PHE A 109 -4.71 -3.71 19.16
C PHE A 109 -4.55 -4.33 20.54
N GLY A 110 -4.94 -3.60 21.59
CA GLY A 110 -5.09 -4.14 22.93
C GLY A 110 -6.47 -4.77 23.15
N LYS A 111 -6.65 -5.43 24.29
CA LYS A 111 -7.89 -6.16 24.60
C LYS A 111 -9.06 -5.24 24.98
N GLY A 112 -8.80 -4.22 25.80
CA GLY A 112 -9.83 -3.43 26.49
C GLY A 112 -9.91 -1.97 26.07
N VAL A 113 -10.82 -1.23 26.70
CA VAL A 113 -10.99 0.22 26.49
C VAL A 113 -9.71 0.98 26.85
N SER A 114 -9.40 2.06 26.12
CA SER A 114 -8.19 2.89 26.31
C SER A 114 -6.87 2.12 26.18
N THR A 115 -6.86 1.01 25.45
CA THR A 115 -5.63 0.28 25.14
C THR A 115 -5.11 0.63 23.75
N ARG A 116 -3.98 0.02 23.35
CA ARG A 116 -3.34 0.25 22.05
C ARG A 116 -4.36 0.12 20.92
N CYS A 117 -4.44 1.13 20.08
CA CYS A 117 -5.29 1.15 18.91
C CYS A 117 -4.58 2.02 17.86
N PRO A 118 -4.10 1.44 16.75
CA PRO A 118 -3.25 2.18 15.81
C PRO A 118 -4.06 3.08 14.87
N VAL A 119 -5.38 2.95 14.85
CA VAL A 119 -6.24 3.45 13.77
C VAL A 119 -7.55 3.99 14.30
N ASP A 120 -8.09 5.02 13.65
CA ASP A 120 -9.30 5.70 14.12
C ASP A 120 -10.60 5.01 13.69
N GLN A 121 -10.57 4.31 12.56
CA GLN A 121 -11.73 3.68 11.96
C GLN A 121 -11.32 2.46 11.12
N LEU A 122 -12.11 1.39 11.21
CA LEU A 122 -12.07 0.25 10.30
C LEU A 122 -13.06 0.48 9.16
N GLN A 123 -12.70 0.13 7.93
CA GLN A 123 -13.55 0.23 6.76
C GLN A 123 -13.42 -1.07 5.96
N TRP A 124 -14.54 -1.61 5.50
CA TRP A 124 -14.56 -2.84 4.68
C TRP A 124 -15.77 -2.85 3.76
N ILE A 125 -15.78 -3.78 2.82
CA ILE A 125 -16.93 -4.07 1.97
C ILE A 125 -17.59 -5.35 2.48
N ASP A 126 -18.90 -5.31 2.69
CA ASP A 126 -19.66 -6.49 3.09
C ASP A 126 -20.02 -7.39 1.90
N ASP A 127 -20.63 -8.55 2.19
CA ASP A 127 -21.03 -9.54 1.18
C ASP A 127 -22.05 -9.02 0.16
N LYS A 128 -22.62 -7.82 0.38
CA LYS A 128 -23.58 -7.15 -0.52
C LYS A 128 -22.92 -6.05 -1.34
N GLY A 129 -21.60 -5.87 -1.24
CA GLY A 129 -20.86 -4.81 -1.92
C GLY A 129 -21.01 -3.43 -1.27
N ALA A 130 -21.62 -3.33 -0.08
CA ALA A 130 -21.79 -2.05 0.60
C ALA A 130 -20.55 -1.74 1.45
N THR A 131 -20.13 -0.47 1.43
CA THR A 131 -19.05 0.01 2.29
C THR A 131 -19.56 0.15 3.72
N GLN A 132 -18.93 -0.59 4.63
CA GLN A 132 -19.16 -0.53 6.06
C GLN A 132 -17.99 0.19 6.75
N SER A 133 -18.30 0.78 7.90
CA SER A 133 -17.27 1.45 8.69
C SER A 133 -17.57 1.40 10.18
N LEU A 134 -16.52 1.26 10.99
CA LEU A 134 -16.61 1.18 12.45
C LEU A 134 -15.55 2.09 13.06
N SER A 135 -15.98 3.04 13.89
CA SER A 135 -15.03 3.89 14.64
C SER A 135 -14.36 3.08 15.74
N CYS A 136 -13.04 3.15 15.81
CA CYS A 136 -12.25 2.54 16.88
C CYS A 136 -12.25 3.35 18.18
N TYR A 137 -13.06 4.41 18.27
CA TYR A 137 -13.21 5.24 19.45
C TYR A 137 -14.68 5.33 19.84
N PHE A 138 -14.95 5.41 21.14
CA PHE A 138 -16.30 5.63 21.63
C PHE A 138 -16.76 7.05 21.26
N GLN A 139 -17.84 7.14 20.48
CA GLN A 139 -18.42 8.42 20.08
C GLN A 139 -19.31 9.04 21.16
N GLN A 140 -19.87 8.20 22.03
CA GLN A 140 -20.85 8.56 23.07
C GLN A 140 -20.64 7.75 24.35
N GLY A 141 -21.38 8.08 25.41
CA GLY A 141 -21.36 7.38 26.70
C GLY A 141 -20.19 7.74 27.62
N SER A 142 -20.05 6.99 28.72
CA SER A 142 -19.03 7.22 29.76
C SER A 142 -17.59 7.02 29.29
N ASN A 143 -17.39 6.34 28.16
CA ASN A 143 -16.09 6.11 27.54
C ASN A 143 -15.79 7.02 26.36
N ARG A 144 -16.60 8.05 26.09
CA ARG A 144 -16.42 8.95 24.94
C ARG A 144 -14.97 9.43 24.78
N GLY A 145 -14.44 9.33 23.56
CA GLY A 145 -13.07 9.73 23.20
C GLY A 145 -11.99 8.71 23.55
N LYS A 146 -12.33 7.62 24.24
CA LYS A 146 -11.40 6.52 24.51
C LYS A 146 -11.36 5.54 23.34
N SER A 147 -10.20 4.90 23.12
CA SER A 147 -10.06 3.84 22.13
C SER A 147 -10.82 2.58 22.55
N LYS A 148 -11.35 1.87 21.57
CA LYS A 148 -11.94 0.53 21.70
C LYS A 148 -10.83 -0.50 21.58
N GLY A 149 -10.83 -1.48 22.49
CA GLY A 149 -10.02 -2.68 22.35
C GLY A 149 -10.70 -3.72 21.46
N LEU A 150 -10.00 -4.82 21.16
CA LEU A 150 -10.56 -5.90 20.33
C LEU A 150 -11.86 -6.50 20.90
N PHE A 151 -12.05 -6.47 22.22
CA PHE A 151 -13.29 -6.97 22.82
C PHE A 151 -14.51 -6.16 22.36
N GLU A 152 -14.44 -4.83 22.50
CA GLU A 152 -15.52 -3.92 22.12
C GLU A 152 -15.75 -3.92 20.60
N ILE A 153 -14.66 -3.98 19.83
CA ILE A 153 -14.74 -4.10 18.37
C ILE A 153 -15.44 -5.41 17.98
N ALA A 154 -15.11 -6.55 18.61
CA ALA A 154 -15.76 -7.83 18.33
C ALA A 154 -17.24 -7.85 18.72
N VAL A 155 -17.64 -7.14 19.78
CA VAL A 155 -19.06 -6.99 20.14
C VAL A 155 -19.81 -6.18 19.07
N GLU A 156 -19.27 -5.04 18.64
CA GLU A 156 -19.91 -4.20 17.60
C GLU A 156 -19.94 -4.85 16.21
N LEU A 157 -18.98 -5.73 15.92
CA LEU A 157 -18.96 -6.57 14.72
C LEU A 157 -19.85 -7.82 14.84
N ASN A 158 -20.61 -7.97 15.93
CA ASN A 158 -21.49 -9.14 16.19
C ASN A 158 -20.75 -10.49 16.22
N CYS A 159 -19.46 -10.52 16.56
CA CYS A 159 -18.68 -11.75 16.68
C CYS A 159 -18.88 -12.47 18.03
N ASN A 160 -19.65 -11.90 18.96
CA ASN A 160 -20.05 -12.49 20.25
C ASN A 160 -18.86 -13.08 21.06
N PRO A 161 -17.84 -12.28 21.41
CA PRO A 161 -16.73 -12.77 22.23
C PRO A 161 -17.18 -13.14 23.65
N SER A 162 -16.55 -14.15 24.25
CA SER A 162 -16.78 -14.48 25.65
C SER A 162 -16.18 -13.37 26.54
N PRO A 163 -16.84 -12.96 27.65
CA PRO A 163 -16.28 -11.98 28.59
C PRO A 163 -14.91 -12.38 29.14
N LYS A 164 -14.59 -13.68 29.14
CA LYS A 164 -13.31 -14.23 29.58
C LYS A 164 -12.26 -14.32 28.46
N SER A 165 -12.61 -13.99 27.22
CA SER A 165 -11.73 -14.17 26.07
C SER A 165 -10.40 -13.48 26.25
N LYS A 166 -9.31 -14.20 25.98
CA LYS A 166 -7.95 -13.66 26.01
C LYS A 166 -7.68 -12.85 24.73
N LEU A 167 -6.65 -11.99 24.77
CA LEU A 167 -6.28 -11.18 23.61
C LEU A 167 -6.06 -12.05 22.35
N ARG A 168 -5.33 -13.16 22.48
CA ARG A 168 -5.06 -14.08 21.37
C ARG A 168 -6.32 -14.73 20.79
N GLU A 169 -7.31 -15.02 21.63
CA GLU A 169 -8.60 -15.58 21.19
C GLU A 169 -9.41 -14.53 20.43
N LEU A 170 -9.40 -13.27 20.89
CA LEU A 170 -10.03 -12.16 20.17
C LEU A 170 -9.35 -11.92 18.82
N GLN A 171 -8.03 -12.01 18.76
CA GLN A 171 -7.28 -11.91 17.51
C GLN A 171 -7.66 -13.06 16.56
N GLN A 172 -7.74 -14.30 17.04
CA GLN A 172 -8.17 -15.44 16.21
C GLN A 172 -9.62 -15.29 15.72
N LEU A 173 -10.52 -14.83 16.58
CA LEU A 173 -11.92 -14.59 16.25
C LEU A 173 -12.08 -13.54 15.14
N LEU A 174 -11.38 -12.42 15.28
CA LEU A 174 -11.44 -11.31 14.33
C LEU A 174 -10.57 -11.52 13.10
N ALA A 175 -9.62 -12.47 13.13
CA ALA A 175 -8.72 -12.74 12.02
C ALA A 175 -9.46 -13.04 10.73
N HIS A 176 -10.68 -13.58 10.77
CA HIS A 176 -11.43 -13.95 9.56
C HIS A 176 -12.56 -12.96 9.24
N HIS A 177 -12.71 -11.89 10.02
CA HIS A 177 -13.75 -10.90 9.79
C HIS A 177 -13.36 -9.96 8.63
N PRO A 178 -14.27 -9.61 7.70
CA PRO A 178 -14.00 -8.70 6.58
C PRO A 178 -13.35 -7.36 6.97
N ALA A 179 -13.67 -6.84 8.16
CA ALA A 179 -13.05 -5.63 8.73
C ALA A 179 -11.52 -5.73 8.96
N PHE A 180 -10.98 -6.95 9.02
CA PHE A 180 -9.56 -7.25 9.26
C PHE A 180 -8.95 -8.15 8.18
N GLN A 181 -9.76 -8.65 7.25
CA GLN A 181 -9.31 -9.31 6.04
C GLN A 181 -9.01 -8.23 5.00
N ASN A 182 -7.91 -8.38 4.27
CA ASN A 182 -7.56 -7.46 3.20
C ASN A 182 -8.75 -7.30 2.26
N VAL A 183 -9.17 -6.05 2.02
CA VAL A 183 -10.17 -5.77 0.99
C VAL A 183 -9.51 -6.09 -0.35
N VAL A 184 -9.72 -7.31 -0.84
CA VAL A 184 -9.56 -7.60 -2.27
C VAL A 184 -10.71 -6.84 -2.92
N LEU A 185 -10.43 -5.60 -3.35
CA LEU A 185 -11.33 -4.89 -4.24
C LEU A 185 -11.34 -5.68 -5.55
N LEU A 186 -12.35 -6.52 -5.74
CA LEU A 186 -12.70 -7.04 -7.04
C LEU A 186 -13.26 -5.88 -7.87
N SER A 187 -12.44 -5.34 -8.78
CA SER A 187 -12.91 -4.71 -10.01
C SER A 187 -11.76 -4.61 -11.00
#